data_AF-A0A954SS35-F1
#
_entry.id   AF-A0A954SS35-F1
#
_cell.length_a   1.000
_cell.length_b   1.000
_cell.length_c   1.000
_cell.angle_alpha   90.00
_cell.angle_beta   90.00
_cell.angle_gamma   90.00
#
_symmetry.space_group_name_H-M   'P 1'
#
loop_
_entity.id
_entity.type
_entity.pdbx_description
1 polymer ?
#
loop_
_entity_poly.entity_id
_entity_poly.type
_entity_poly.pdbx_seq_one_letter_code
_entity_poly.pdbx_strand_id
1 'polypeptide(L)'
;RYIHFRDIRGTADNFVETFHDNGITNMYAAMKEYRQIGYDGPIRPDHVPQLVGEEEGSPGYTMLGRLFAFGYMRGLLQAADQELARETTSKTNAG
;
A
#
# COMPACT_ATOMS: atom_id res chain seq x y z
N ARG A 1 16.13 -3.53 5.44
CA ARG A 1 15.43 -2.59 4.53
C ARG A 1 13.99 -2.47 5.03
N TYR A 2 13.33 -1.33 4.82
CA TYR A 2 12.00 -1.05 5.38
C TYR A 2 11.20 -0.16 4.43
N ILE A 3 9.92 -0.46 4.22
CA ILE A 3 9.05 0.29 3.29
C ILE A 3 8.01 1.07 4.09
N HIS A 4 7.97 2.38 3.84
CA HIS A 4 6.85 3.24 4.17
C HIS A 4 5.93 3.27 2.95
N PHE A 5 4.77 2.64 3.08
CA PHE A 5 3.80 2.50 2.01
C PHE A 5 2.68 3.49 2.28
N ARG A 6 2.72 4.66 1.67
CA ARG A 6 1.71 5.73 1.74
C ARG A 6 1.57 6.41 0.39
N ASP A 7 0.53 7.22 0.22
CA ASP A 7 0.30 7.96 -1.01
C ASP A 7 -0.06 9.42 -0.74
N ILE A 8 0.17 10.25 -1.75
CA ILE A 8 -0.03 11.70 -1.71
C ILE A 8 -0.76 12.18 -2.97
N ARG A 9 -1.25 13.41 -2.92
CA ARG A 9 -1.62 14.20 -4.09
C ARG A 9 -0.87 15.52 -4.11
N GLY A 10 -0.43 15.94 -5.29
CA GLY A 10 0.19 17.24 -5.49
C GLY A 10 1.56 17.13 -6.14
N THR A 11 2.43 18.05 -5.77
CA THR A 11 3.79 18.22 -6.31
C THR A 11 4.82 18.14 -5.19
N ALA A 12 6.10 18.15 -5.53
CA ALA A 12 7.18 18.13 -4.53
C ALA A 12 7.11 19.31 -3.54
N ASP A 13 6.69 20.49 -4.01
CA ASP A 13 6.66 21.72 -3.20
C ASP A 13 5.32 21.93 -2.48
N ASN A 14 4.27 21.21 -2.88
CA ASN A 14 2.94 21.32 -2.29
C ASN A 14 2.16 20.03 -2.51
N PHE A 15 2.00 19.26 -1.44
CA PHE A 15 1.25 18.01 -1.45
C PHE A 15 0.40 17.85 -0.20
N VAL A 16 -0.59 16.96 -0.31
CA VAL A 16 -1.40 16.47 0.81
C VAL A 16 -1.29 14.95 0.89
N GLU A 17 -1.20 14.42 2.10
CA GLU A 17 -1.30 12.98 2.34
C GLU A 17 -2.73 12.51 2.07
N THR A 18 -2.89 11.37 1.41
CA THR A 18 -4.19 10.77 1.13
C THR A 18 -4.28 9.38 1.74
N PHE A 19 -5.48 8.80 1.72
CA PHE A 19 -5.57 7.34 1.80
C PHE A 19 -4.84 6.71 0.62
N HIS A 20 -4.34 5.49 0.83
CA HIS A 20 -3.52 4.72 -0.11
C HIS A 20 -4.23 4.43 -1.43
N ASP A 21 -5.56 4.42 -1.46
CA ASP A 21 -6.37 4.20 -2.66
C ASP A 21 -6.68 5.48 -3.44
N ASN A 22 -6.29 6.63 -2.91
CA ASN A 22 -6.77 7.93 -3.36
C ASN A 22 -5.62 8.90 -3.69
N GLY A 23 -4.38 8.44 -3.86
CA GLY A 23 -3.28 9.29 -4.28
C GLY A 23 -2.95 9.15 -5.77
N ILE A 24 -1.74 9.56 -6.15
CA ILE A 24 -1.27 9.51 -7.55
C ILE A 24 -0.54 8.21 -7.88
N THR A 25 -0.20 7.40 -6.87
CA THR A 25 0.63 6.21 -7.04
C THR A 25 -0.24 5.01 -7.40
N ASN A 26 0.21 4.21 -8.37
CA ASN A 26 -0.37 2.88 -8.55
C ASN A 26 0.13 1.95 -7.45
N MET A 27 -0.57 1.97 -6.31
CA MET A 27 -0.18 1.21 -5.13
C MET A 27 -0.20 -0.31 -5.36
N TYR A 28 -1.08 -0.80 -6.24
CA TYR A 28 -1.07 -2.21 -6.64
C TYR A 28 0.23 -2.58 -7.36
N ALA A 29 0.63 -1.79 -8.36
CA ALA A 29 1.87 -2.02 -9.10
C ALA A 29 3.10 -1.99 -8.19
N ALA A 30 3.15 -1.03 -7.25
CA ALA A 30 4.22 -0.99 -6.25
C ALA A 30 4.25 -2.27 -5.38
N MET A 31 3.09 -2.69 -4.86
CA MET A 31 2.98 -3.93 -4.07
C MET A 31 3.41 -5.15 -4.89
N LYS A 32 2.94 -5.29 -6.13
CA LYS A 32 3.30 -6.39 -7.02
C LYS A 32 4.80 -6.42 -7.29
N GLU A 33 5.41 -5.27 -7.55
CA GLU A 33 6.86 -5.19 -7.78
C GLU A 33 7.64 -5.64 -6.55
N TYR A 34 7.23 -5.23 -5.34
CA TYR A 34 7.87 -5.71 -4.10
C TYR A 34 7.82 -7.24 -3.97
N ARG A 35 6.71 -7.87 -4.38
CA ARG A 35 6.59 -9.34 -4.40
C ARG A 35 7.44 -9.97 -5.48
N GLN A 36 7.47 -9.38 -6.67
CA GLN A 36 8.22 -9.87 -7.82
C GLN A 36 9.74 -9.86 -7.57
N ILE A 37 10.26 -8.82 -6.92
CA ILE A 37 11.69 -8.74 -6.56
C ILE A 37 12.06 -9.56 -5.32
N GLY A 38 11.08 -10.26 -4.71
CA GLY A 38 11.31 -11.08 -3.52
C GLY A 38 11.59 -10.29 -2.25
N TYR A 39 11.02 -9.08 -2.10
CA TYR A 39 11.13 -8.33 -0.85
C TYR A 39 10.38 -9.04 0.28
N ASP A 40 11.09 -9.29 1.37
CA ASP A 40 10.63 -10.03 2.56
C ASP A 40 10.68 -9.20 3.86
N GLY A 41 11.06 -7.93 3.75
CA GLY A 41 11.19 -7.03 4.89
C GLY A 41 9.84 -6.46 5.39
N PRO A 42 9.87 -5.69 6.49
CA PRO A 42 8.66 -5.06 7.02
C PRO A 42 8.13 -3.96 6.09
N ILE A 43 6.81 -3.78 6.09
CA ILE A 43 6.08 -2.72 5.38
C ILE A 43 5.07 -2.10 6.36
N ARG A 44 5.03 -0.77 6.44
CA ARG A 44 4.04 -0.02 7.25
C ARG A 44 3.19 0.90 6.38
N PRO A 45 1.93 1.19 6.76
CA PRO A 45 1.07 2.14 6.06
C PRO A 45 1.53 3.60 6.19
N ASP A 46 2.48 3.87 7.09
CA ASP A 46 3.00 5.21 7.40
C ASP A 46 1.91 6.18 7.92
N HIS A 47 1.48 7.14 7.10
CA HIS A 47 0.50 8.16 7.46
C HIS A 47 -0.88 7.87 6.87
N VAL A 48 -1.92 8.28 7.60
CA VAL A 48 -3.33 8.17 7.18
C VAL A 48 -4.10 9.45 7.53
N PRO A 49 -5.12 9.83 6.75
CA PRO A 49 -6.05 10.88 7.16
C PRO A 49 -6.70 10.56 8.52
N GLN A 50 -6.81 11.58 9.38
CA GLN A 50 -7.53 11.50 10.64
C GLN A 50 -9.03 11.44 10.37
N LEU A 51 -9.72 10.47 10.96
CA LEU A 51 -11.17 10.32 10.82
C LEU A 51 -11.91 11.04 11.96
N VAL A 52 -13.18 11.34 11.72
CA VAL A 52 -14.10 11.90 12.73
C VAL A 52 -14.15 10.96 13.95
N GLY A 53 -14.03 11.51 15.15
CA GLY A 53 -13.99 10.74 16.41
C GLY A 53 -12.57 10.32 16.84
N GLU A 54 -11.53 10.78 16.15
CA GLU A 54 -10.13 10.52 16.51
C GLU A 54 -9.38 11.80 16.92
N GLU A 55 -10.07 12.82 17.43
CA GLU A 55 -9.56 14.17 17.68
C GLU A 55 -8.36 14.22 18.64
N GLU A 56 -8.31 13.29 19.60
CA GLU A 56 -7.23 13.16 20.59
C GLU A 56 -6.00 12.38 20.06
N GLY A 57 -6.07 11.84 18.83
CA GLY A 57 -5.00 11.05 18.23
C GLY A 57 -3.89 11.89 17.60
N SER A 58 -2.67 11.34 17.53
CA SER A 58 -1.58 11.96 16.77
C SER A 58 -1.93 12.03 15.28
N PRO A 59 -1.90 13.22 14.64
CA PRO A 59 -2.20 13.37 13.21
C PRO A 59 -1.34 12.44 12.35
N GLY A 60 -1.96 11.73 11.40
CA GLY A 60 -1.27 10.74 10.56
C GLY A 60 -1.14 9.36 11.20
N TYR A 61 -1.41 9.20 12.51
CA TYR A 61 -1.14 7.97 13.28
C TYR A 61 -2.38 7.40 13.96
N THR A 62 -3.57 7.86 13.59
CA THR A 62 -4.83 7.46 14.23
C THR A 62 -5.27 6.05 13.81
N MET A 63 -6.05 5.39 14.66
CA MET A 63 -6.28 3.95 14.61
C MET A 63 -7.23 3.52 13.50
N LEU A 64 -8.34 4.24 13.29
CA LEU A 64 -9.34 3.92 12.29
C LEU A 64 -8.76 4.07 10.88
N GLY A 65 -8.03 5.15 10.62
CA GLY A 65 -7.37 5.36 9.34
C GLY A 65 -6.34 4.26 9.05
N ARG A 66 -5.58 3.85 10.08
CA ARG A 66 -4.60 2.76 9.97
C ARG A 66 -5.23 1.41 9.72
N LEU A 67 -6.35 1.13 10.38
CA LEU A 67 -7.10 -0.10 10.20
C LEU A 67 -7.55 -0.24 8.73
N PHE A 68 -8.08 0.85 8.15
CA PHE A 68 -8.41 0.90 6.73
C PHE A 68 -7.18 0.63 5.86
N ALA A 69 -6.08 1.35 6.09
CA ALA A 69 -4.85 1.22 5.30
C ALA A 69 -4.26 -0.20 5.34
N PHE A 70 -4.23 -0.84 6.52
CA PHE A 70 -3.79 -2.23 6.64
C PHE A 70 -4.72 -3.19 5.88
N GLY A 71 -6.03 -3.00 5.94
CA GLY A 71 -6.99 -3.78 5.16
C GLY A 71 -6.72 -3.68 3.65
N TYR A 72 -6.56 -2.45 3.16
CA TYR A 72 -6.23 -2.17 1.75
C TYR A 72 -4.90 -2.83 1.33
N MET A 73 -3.83 -2.65 2.12
CA MET A 73 -2.52 -3.25 1.86
C MET A 73 -2.58 -4.78 1.78
N ARG A 74 -3.33 -5.42 2.68
CA ARG A 74 -3.52 -6.87 2.65
C ARG A 74 -4.25 -7.33 1.40
N GLY A 75 -5.25 -6.57 0.95
CA GLY A 75 -5.96 -6.82 -0.31
C GLY A 75 -5.03 -6.76 -1.51
N LEU A 76 -4.20 -5.71 -1.61
CA LEU A 76 -3.21 -5.56 -2.68
C LEU A 76 -2.19 -6.70 -2.69
N LEU A 77 -1.68 -7.07 -1.51
CA LEU A 77 -0.73 -8.17 -1.35
C LEU A 77 -1.32 -9.49 -1.84
N GLN A 78 -2.55 -9.81 -1.41
CA GLN A 78 -3.23 -11.03 -1.83
C GLN A 78 -3.48 -11.06 -3.35
N ALA A 79 -3.90 -9.93 -3.94
CA ALA A 79 -4.09 -9.83 -5.38
C ALA A 79 -2.77 -10.04 -6.15
N ALA A 80 -1.69 -9.42 -5.69
CA ALA A 80 -0.37 -9.53 -6.31
C ALA A 80 0.17 -10.96 -6.27
N ASP A 81 0.08 -11.63 -5.11
CA ASP A 81 0.51 -13.02 -4.96
C ASP A 81 -0.30 -13.95 -5.89
N GLN A 82 -1.62 -13.73 -6.03
CA GLN A 82 -2.46 -14.52 -6.93
C GLN A 82 -2.11 -14.29 -8.40
N GLU A 83 -1.84 -13.05 -8.81
CA GLU A 83 -1.46 -12.75 -10.20
C GLU A 83 -0.11 -13.37 -10.56
N LEU A 84 0.91 -13.21 -9.70
CA LEU A 84 2.24 -13.79 -9.90
C LEU A 84 2.20 -15.32 -9.96
N ALA A 85 1.34 -15.96 -9.14
CA ALA A 85 1.12 -17.40 -9.23
C ALA A 85 0.54 -17.82 -10.59
N ARG A 86 -0.48 -17.10 -11.10
CA ARG A 86 -1.07 -17.36 -12.42
C ARG A 86 -0.07 -17.18 -13.57
N GLU A 87 0.74 -16.12 -13.51
CA GLU A 87 1.79 -15.87 -14.50
C GLU A 87 2.84 -16.98 -14.51
N THR A 88 3.22 -17.48 -13.33
CA THR A 88 4.17 -18.59 -13.19
C THR A 88 3.60 -19.87 -13.80
N THR A 89 2.36 -20.23 -13.48
CA THR A 89 1.68 -21.41 -14.07
C THR A 89 1.58 -21.30 -15.59
N SER A 90 1.24 -20.11 -16.12
CA SER A 90 1.12 -19.91 -17.57
C SER A 90 2.46 -20.07 -18.28
N LYS A 91 3.58 -19.63 -17.68
CA LYS A 91 4.92 -19.81 -18.26
C LYS A 91 5.32 -21.29 -18.30
N THR A 92 5.01 -22.04 -17.24
CA THR A 92 5.30 -23.48 -17.17
C THR A 92 4.54 -24.28 -18.23
N ASN A 93 3.29 -23.90 -18.53
CA ASN A 93 2.46 -24.60 -19.51
C ASN A 93 2.79 -24.26 -20.97
N ALA A 94 3.58 -23.20 -21.22
CA ALA A 94 3.92 -22.72 -22.56
C ALA A 94 5.31 -23.17 -23.04
N GLY A 95 6.10 -23.83 -22.20
CA GLY A 95 7.41 -24.41 -22.51
C GLY A 95 7.37 -25.93 -22.54
#